data_AF-A0A699QIQ6-F1
#
_entry.id   AF-A0A699QIQ6-F1
#
_cell.length_a   1.000
_cell.length_b   1.000
_cell.length_c   1.000
_cell.angle_alpha   90.00
_cell.angle_beta   90.00
_cell.angle_gamma   90.00
#
_symmetry.space_group_name_H-M   'P 1'
#
loop_
_entity.id
_entity.type
_entity.pdbx_description
1 polymer ?
#
loop_
_entity_poly.entity_id
_entity_poly.type
_entity_poly.pdbx_seq_one_letter_code
_entity_poly.pdbx_strand_id
1 'polypeptide(L)'
;DVTTNGYGYNNPLGFNPYFERLLPSTQPGALISYLQYVQERVATLKPTFFTNWLGNNDVLSYATAGGADPSRTLTPVADFTTKYKQVLDVLTAGGAKGLVATIPNVTNVPLFTTVKASAIKVLIRSNPALPNAAAASFYIRTGTGAVREATDADYVLLTAQAVIGTGATQANPLPIGVGYSPALANPNELNSVIRAEATARGLALFDANTYFQGVASAGYTYNAVSNSASFITGNLFSLDGVHPTPRGYALVANEMIKAINAQYGSSIQQVNPTNYRGILLP
;
A
#
# COMPACT_ATOMS: atom_id res chain seq x y z
N ASP A 1 -8.76 -10.51 2.60
CA ASP A 1 -10.22 -10.63 2.34
C ASP A 1 -11.01 -10.44 3.64
N VAL A 2 -11.91 -9.47 3.71
CA VAL A 2 -12.65 -9.20 4.96
C VAL A 2 -13.66 -10.28 5.34
N THR A 3 -14.04 -11.18 4.42
CA THR A 3 -15.05 -12.23 4.67
C THR A 3 -14.47 -13.61 4.92
N THR A 4 -13.17 -13.83 4.65
CA THR A 4 -12.52 -15.11 4.94
C THR A 4 -12.31 -15.28 6.44
N ASN A 5 -12.68 -16.45 6.97
CA ASN A 5 -12.50 -16.77 8.38
C ASN A 5 -11.04 -17.11 8.71
N GLY A 6 -10.64 -16.75 9.93
CA GLY A 6 -9.49 -17.33 10.59
C GLY A 6 -8.16 -16.80 10.09
N TYR A 7 -7.86 -15.52 10.34
CA TYR A 7 -6.49 -15.01 10.17
C TYR A 7 -5.60 -15.26 11.40
N GLY A 8 -6.15 -15.76 12.51
CA GLY A 8 -5.47 -15.95 13.80
C GLY A 8 -4.62 -17.22 13.93
N TYR A 9 -4.30 -17.61 15.16
CA TYR A 9 -3.35 -18.67 15.57
C TYR A 9 -3.64 -20.06 14.95
N ASN A 10 -4.89 -20.35 14.60
CA ASN A 10 -5.31 -21.63 14.01
C ASN A 10 -5.58 -21.56 12.49
N ASN A 11 -4.98 -20.61 11.77
CA ASN A 11 -5.21 -20.45 10.34
C ASN A 11 -4.45 -21.49 9.48
N PRO A 12 -5.15 -22.37 8.74
CA PRO A 12 -4.49 -23.27 7.77
C PRO A 12 -3.82 -22.54 6.59
N LEU A 13 -4.15 -21.26 6.37
CA LEU A 13 -3.54 -20.38 5.34
C LEU A 13 -2.39 -19.52 5.89
N GLY A 14 -2.03 -19.66 7.17
CA GLY A 14 -0.90 -18.97 7.81
C GLY A 14 -1.30 -17.98 8.91
N PHE A 15 -0.59 -18.03 10.04
CA PHE A 15 -0.85 -17.20 11.22
C PHE A 15 -0.59 -15.71 10.97
N ASN A 16 -1.58 -14.86 11.22
CA ASN A 16 -1.42 -13.40 11.28
C ASN A 16 -1.44 -12.91 12.75
N PRO A 17 -0.28 -12.62 13.35
CA PRO A 17 -0.19 -12.18 14.75
C PRO A 17 -0.85 -10.82 14.99
N TYR A 18 -1.05 -9.98 13.97
CA TYR A 18 -1.72 -8.70 14.11
C TYR A 18 -3.23 -8.86 14.24
N PHE A 19 -3.83 -9.74 13.44
CA PHE A 19 -5.26 -10.03 13.56
C PHE A 19 -5.58 -10.74 14.86
N GLU A 20 -4.73 -11.67 15.31
CA GLU A 20 -4.89 -12.36 16.59
C GLU A 20 -5.04 -11.38 17.77
N ARG A 21 -4.30 -10.27 17.75
CA ARG A 21 -4.39 -9.22 18.79
C ARG A 21 -5.74 -8.49 18.83
N LEU A 22 -6.54 -8.61 17.77
CA LEU A 22 -7.89 -8.04 17.73
C LEU A 22 -8.92 -8.95 18.40
N LEU A 23 -8.66 -10.26 18.41
CA LEU A 23 -9.56 -11.25 18.97
C LEU A 23 -9.67 -11.10 20.50
N PRO A 24 -10.84 -11.37 21.10
CA PRO A 24 -10.97 -11.42 22.54
C PRO A 24 -9.98 -12.41 23.15
N SER A 25 -9.36 -12.06 24.28
CA SER A 25 -8.43 -12.96 25.00
C SER A 25 -9.09 -14.25 25.48
N THR A 26 -10.43 -14.30 25.51
CA THR A 26 -11.25 -15.47 25.84
C THR A 26 -11.45 -16.42 24.66
N GLN A 27 -11.14 -16.00 23.43
CA GLN A 27 -11.26 -16.82 22.22
C GLN A 27 -10.02 -16.70 21.32
N PRO A 28 -8.81 -17.04 21.83
CA PRO A 28 -7.61 -17.06 21.01
C PRO A 28 -7.77 -18.05 19.85
N GLY A 29 -7.32 -17.66 18.65
CA GLY A 29 -7.43 -18.47 17.45
C GLY A 29 -8.85 -18.70 16.94
N ALA A 30 -9.81 -17.85 17.31
CA ALA A 30 -11.18 -17.91 16.77
C ALA A 30 -11.17 -17.81 15.23
N LEU A 31 -11.93 -18.71 14.59
CA LEU A 31 -12.11 -18.73 13.13
C LEU A 31 -13.19 -17.72 12.70
N ILE A 32 -12.98 -16.45 13.03
CA ILE A 32 -13.84 -15.35 12.59
C ILE A 32 -13.18 -14.55 11.47
N SER A 33 -14.01 -13.95 10.61
CA SER A 33 -13.57 -13.00 9.59
C SER A 33 -13.36 -11.61 10.17
N TYR A 34 -12.65 -10.75 9.43
CA TYR A 34 -12.52 -9.34 9.82
C TYR A 34 -13.87 -8.62 9.85
N LEU A 35 -14.78 -8.94 8.94
CA LEU A 35 -16.14 -8.39 8.93
C LEU A 35 -16.92 -8.76 10.21
N GLN A 36 -16.84 -10.02 10.65
CA GLN A 36 -17.46 -10.45 11.91
C GLN A 36 -16.86 -9.74 13.12
N TYR A 37 -15.53 -9.56 13.15
CA TYR A 37 -14.88 -8.76 14.17
C TYR A 37 -15.43 -7.32 14.19
N VAL A 38 -15.53 -6.67 13.03
CA VAL A 38 -16.09 -5.29 12.94
C VAL A 38 -17.55 -5.27 13.40
N GLN A 39 -18.36 -6.25 13.04
CA GLN A 39 -19.76 -6.38 13.48
C GLN A 39 -19.86 -6.45 15.01
N GLU A 40 -19.07 -7.31 15.65
CA GLU A 40 -19.02 -7.43 17.11
C GLU A 40 -18.61 -6.11 17.77
N ARG A 41 -17.57 -5.44 17.24
CA ARG A 41 -17.10 -4.16 17.79
C ARG A 41 -18.12 -3.04 17.63
N VAL A 42 -18.82 -2.96 16.51
CA VAL A 42 -19.90 -1.97 16.34
C VAL A 42 -21.05 -2.25 17.31
N ALA A 43 -21.46 -3.51 17.46
CA ALA A 43 -22.54 -3.89 18.36
C ALA A 43 -22.21 -3.59 19.84
N THR A 44 -20.96 -3.79 20.24
CA THR A 44 -20.51 -3.65 21.63
C THR A 44 -20.09 -2.23 21.99
N LEU A 45 -19.26 -1.59 21.16
CA LEU A 45 -18.73 -0.25 21.43
C LEU A 45 -19.69 0.87 21.04
N LYS A 46 -20.62 0.60 20.11
CA LYS A 46 -21.57 1.59 19.57
C LYS A 46 -20.86 2.89 19.14
N PRO A 47 -19.85 2.81 18.24
CA PRO A 47 -19.02 3.95 17.89
C PRO A 47 -19.86 5.06 17.27
N THR A 48 -19.53 6.32 17.59
CA THR A 48 -20.14 7.51 16.96
C THR A 48 -19.33 8.00 15.76
N PHE A 49 -18.09 7.52 15.61
CA PHE A 49 -17.18 7.87 14.53
C PHE A 49 -16.27 6.68 14.16
N PHE A 50 -15.93 6.53 12.88
CA PHE A 50 -14.92 5.57 12.41
C PHE A 50 -13.99 6.16 11.35
N THR A 51 -12.81 5.55 11.18
CA THR A 51 -11.93 5.79 10.03
C THR A 51 -11.73 4.48 9.28
N ASN A 52 -11.92 4.48 7.95
CA ASN A 52 -11.79 3.31 7.10
C ASN A 52 -10.85 3.60 5.91
N TRP A 53 -9.64 3.05 5.95
CA TRP A 53 -8.67 3.12 4.85
C TRP A 53 -8.28 1.71 4.37
N LEU A 54 -9.30 0.89 4.11
CA LEU A 54 -9.13 -0.44 3.51
C LEU A 54 -8.95 -0.32 1.99
N GLY A 55 -8.11 -1.18 1.42
CA GLY A 55 -7.93 -1.28 -0.03
C GLY A 55 -6.47 -1.29 -0.51
N ASN A 56 -5.51 -0.83 0.31
CA ASN A 56 -4.13 -0.72 -0.16
C ASN A 56 -3.54 -2.07 -0.61
N ASN A 57 -3.83 -3.15 0.13
CA ASN A 57 -3.33 -4.48 -0.20
C ASN A 57 -4.09 -5.18 -1.34
N ASP A 58 -5.26 -4.67 -1.74
CA ASP A 58 -5.99 -5.12 -2.94
C ASP A 58 -5.22 -4.80 -4.22
N VAL A 59 -4.29 -3.85 -4.15
CA VAL A 59 -3.44 -3.41 -5.26
C VAL A 59 -1.97 -3.72 -5.00
N LEU A 60 -1.47 -3.47 -3.79
CA LEU A 60 -0.06 -3.66 -3.45
C LEU A 60 0.40 -5.11 -3.60
N SER A 61 -0.44 -6.08 -3.22
CA SER A 61 -0.08 -7.51 -3.29
C SER A 61 0.15 -7.98 -4.73
N TYR A 62 -0.67 -7.51 -5.67
CA TYR A 62 -0.51 -7.76 -7.11
C TYR A 62 0.74 -7.06 -7.65
N ALA A 63 0.93 -5.78 -7.32
CA ALA A 63 2.05 -4.98 -7.80
C ALA A 63 3.41 -5.54 -7.32
N THR A 64 3.51 -5.94 -6.05
CA THR A 64 4.72 -6.53 -5.46
C THR A 64 5.01 -7.95 -5.94
N ALA A 65 4.01 -8.66 -6.49
CA ALA A 65 4.22 -9.92 -7.19
C ALA A 65 4.66 -9.74 -8.66
N GLY A 66 4.92 -8.51 -9.09
CA GLY A 66 5.37 -8.18 -10.45
C GLY A 66 4.25 -8.08 -11.48
N GLY A 67 2.99 -8.18 -11.08
CA GLY A 67 1.81 -8.01 -11.95
C GLY A 67 1.57 -9.13 -12.97
N ALA A 68 2.34 -10.23 -12.89
CA ALA A 68 2.24 -11.36 -13.82
C ALA A 68 2.07 -12.71 -13.12
N ASP A 69 2.10 -12.75 -11.79
CA ASP A 69 1.89 -13.97 -11.00
C ASP A 69 0.40 -14.33 -10.97
N PRO A 70 -0.02 -15.46 -11.56
CA PRO A 70 -1.43 -15.86 -11.58
C PRO A 70 -1.99 -16.21 -10.19
N SER A 71 -1.13 -16.46 -9.19
CA SER A 71 -1.54 -16.70 -7.81
C SER A 71 -1.77 -15.41 -7.01
N ARG A 72 -1.39 -14.27 -7.56
CA ARG A 72 -1.47 -12.94 -6.94
C ARG A 72 -2.12 -12.00 -7.95
N THR A 73 -3.45 -12.03 -8.05
CA THR A 73 -4.21 -11.18 -8.95
C THR A 73 -4.64 -9.88 -8.28
N LEU A 74 -4.94 -8.85 -9.09
CA LEU A 74 -5.61 -7.64 -8.61
C LEU A 74 -7.01 -8.02 -8.10
N THR A 75 -7.45 -7.46 -6.97
CA THR A 75 -8.82 -7.70 -6.48
C THR A 75 -9.84 -7.26 -7.55
N PRO A 76 -10.77 -8.14 -7.97
CA PRO A 76 -11.83 -7.76 -8.90
C PRO A 76 -12.70 -6.63 -8.35
N VAL A 77 -13.06 -5.66 -9.20
CA VAL A 77 -13.86 -4.49 -8.80
C VAL A 77 -15.20 -4.90 -8.18
N ALA A 78 -15.85 -5.93 -8.71
CA ALA A 78 -17.12 -6.44 -8.18
C ALA A 78 -16.98 -7.01 -6.76
N ASP A 79 -15.90 -7.74 -6.49
CA ASP A 79 -15.62 -8.30 -5.17
C ASP A 79 -15.31 -7.19 -4.16
N PHE A 80 -14.47 -6.22 -4.56
CA PHE A 80 -14.18 -5.06 -3.74
C PHE A 80 -15.45 -4.26 -3.44
N THR A 81 -16.28 -3.99 -4.44
CA THR A 81 -17.57 -3.28 -4.29
C THR A 81 -18.44 -3.95 -3.24
N THR A 82 -18.66 -5.25 -3.39
CA THR A 82 -19.51 -6.03 -2.49
C THR A 82 -18.99 -5.99 -1.06
N LYS A 83 -17.70 -6.29 -0.86
CA LYS A 83 -17.10 -6.44 0.47
C LYS A 83 -16.87 -5.10 1.17
N TYR A 84 -16.47 -4.07 0.43
CA TYR A 84 -16.32 -2.71 0.95
C TYR A 84 -17.68 -2.15 1.40
N LYS A 85 -18.73 -2.38 0.62
CA LYS A 85 -20.11 -2.04 0.99
C LYS A 85 -20.55 -2.76 2.27
N GLN A 86 -20.29 -4.06 2.40
CA GLN A 86 -20.62 -4.82 3.62
C GLN A 86 -19.96 -4.23 4.87
N VAL A 87 -18.67 -3.86 4.79
CA VAL A 87 -17.96 -3.22 5.91
C VAL A 87 -18.59 -1.88 6.26
N LEU A 88 -18.91 -1.05 5.27
CA LEU A 88 -19.54 0.26 5.51
C LEU A 88 -20.99 0.16 6.00
N ASP A 89 -21.77 -0.83 5.54
CA ASP A 89 -23.11 -1.10 6.06
C ASP A 89 -23.06 -1.38 7.56
N VAL A 90 -22.09 -2.19 8.01
CA VAL A 90 -21.88 -2.46 9.43
C VAL A 90 -21.43 -1.20 10.19
N LEU A 91 -20.42 -0.49 9.69
CA LEU A 91 -19.87 0.69 10.37
C LEU A 91 -20.89 1.83 10.51
N THR A 92 -21.82 1.95 9.56
CA THR A 92 -22.85 3.01 9.54
C THR A 92 -24.20 2.59 10.12
N ALA A 93 -24.41 1.31 10.44
CA ALA A 93 -25.69 0.78 10.92
C ALA A 93 -26.23 1.51 12.16
N GLY A 94 -25.34 1.97 13.05
CA GLY A 94 -25.69 2.72 14.26
C GLY A 94 -25.76 4.25 14.07
N GLY A 95 -25.69 4.75 12.82
CA GLY A 95 -25.64 6.18 12.53
C GLY A 95 -24.27 6.84 12.77
N ALA A 96 -23.21 6.04 12.89
CA ALA A 96 -21.85 6.56 13.07
C ALA A 96 -21.45 7.42 11.86
N LYS A 97 -20.85 8.58 12.14
CA LYS A 97 -20.13 9.37 11.13
C LYS A 97 -18.80 8.67 10.82
N GLY A 98 -18.11 9.09 9.76
CA GLY A 98 -16.79 8.52 9.52
C GLY A 98 -16.02 9.17 8.39
N LEU A 99 -14.77 8.75 8.28
CA LEU A 99 -13.92 9.09 7.15
C LEU A 99 -13.53 7.82 6.40
N VAL A 100 -13.64 7.87 5.07
CA VAL A 100 -13.04 6.90 4.16
C VAL A 100 -11.88 7.54 3.40
N ALA A 101 -10.92 6.73 2.97
CA ALA A 101 -9.79 7.21 2.19
C ALA A 101 -9.57 6.35 0.95
N THR A 102 -9.28 7.01 -0.18
CA THR A 102 -8.94 6.31 -1.43
C THR A 102 -7.61 5.56 -1.30
N ILE A 103 -7.40 4.55 -2.11
CA ILE A 103 -6.16 3.79 -2.25
C ILE A 103 -5.12 4.64 -3.02
N PRO A 104 -3.94 4.91 -2.44
CA PRO A 104 -2.84 5.56 -3.15
C PRO A 104 -2.40 4.75 -4.38
N ASN A 105 -1.85 5.42 -5.40
CA ASN A 105 -1.13 4.68 -6.43
C ASN A 105 0.13 4.06 -5.81
N VAL A 106 0.09 2.75 -5.57
CA VAL A 106 1.14 2.02 -4.85
C VAL A 106 2.47 2.04 -5.60
N THR A 107 2.49 2.28 -6.90
CA THR A 107 3.74 2.36 -7.67
C THR A 107 4.53 3.65 -7.46
N ASN A 108 3.95 4.63 -6.78
CA ASN A 108 4.63 5.88 -6.45
C ASN A 108 5.46 5.79 -5.16
N VAL A 109 5.41 4.67 -4.43
CA VAL A 109 6.17 4.53 -3.17
C VAL A 109 7.64 4.15 -3.46
N PRO A 110 8.58 4.43 -2.53
CA PRO A 110 9.99 4.11 -2.71
C PRO A 110 10.27 2.65 -3.08
N LEU A 111 9.45 1.70 -2.63
CA LEU A 111 9.59 0.29 -2.97
C LEU A 111 9.70 0.06 -4.48
N PHE A 112 8.96 0.83 -5.30
CA PHE A 112 8.97 0.70 -6.76
C PHE A 112 9.89 1.72 -7.45
N THR A 113 10.10 2.89 -6.85
CA THR A 113 10.72 4.03 -7.53
C THR A 113 12.22 4.18 -7.27
N THR A 114 12.75 3.56 -6.22
CA THR A 114 14.14 3.74 -5.78
C THR A 114 15.16 3.11 -6.72
N VAL A 115 14.91 1.88 -7.18
CA VAL A 115 15.87 1.14 -7.99
C VAL A 115 15.50 1.31 -9.48
N LYS A 116 16.39 1.93 -10.26
CA LYS A 116 16.20 2.14 -11.70
C LYS A 116 16.88 1.07 -12.52
N ALA A 117 16.23 0.64 -13.61
CA ALA A 117 16.77 -0.37 -14.52
C ALA A 117 18.12 0.08 -15.13
N SER A 118 18.27 1.36 -15.48
CA SER A 118 19.53 1.94 -15.95
C SER A 118 20.66 1.80 -14.94
N ALA A 119 20.42 2.07 -13.65
CA ALA A 119 21.41 1.89 -12.59
C ALA A 119 21.84 0.42 -12.46
N ILE A 120 20.89 -0.51 -12.56
CA ILE A 120 21.20 -1.96 -12.55
C ILE A 120 22.08 -2.34 -13.74
N LYS A 121 21.76 -1.86 -14.95
CA LYS A 121 22.55 -2.15 -16.16
C LYS A 121 23.98 -1.68 -16.01
N VAL A 122 24.21 -0.51 -15.41
CA VAL A 122 25.56 -0.01 -15.11
C VAL A 122 26.29 -0.95 -14.16
N LEU A 123 25.66 -1.34 -13.04
CA LEU A 123 26.25 -2.25 -12.06
C LEU A 123 26.62 -3.62 -12.67
N ILE A 124 25.72 -4.20 -13.47
CA ILE A 124 25.97 -5.47 -14.18
C ILE A 124 27.19 -5.34 -15.09
N ARG A 125 27.26 -4.27 -15.90
CA ARG A 125 28.36 -4.08 -16.87
C ARG A 125 29.71 -3.83 -16.21
N SER A 126 29.71 -3.27 -15.00
CA SER A 126 30.92 -3.04 -14.21
C SER A 126 31.35 -4.22 -13.34
N ASN A 127 30.59 -5.33 -13.30
CA ASN A 127 30.89 -6.43 -12.38
C ASN A 127 32.00 -7.35 -12.93
N PRO A 128 33.21 -7.36 -12.35
CA PRO A 128 34.33 -8.16 -12.85
C PRO A 128 34.13 -9.68 -12.64
N ALA A 129 33.19 -10.10 -11.79
CA ALA A 129 32.88 -11.50 -11.56
C ALA A 129 31.96 -12.13 -12.62
N LEU A 130 31.33 -11.32 -13.48
CA LEU A 130 30.45 -11.81 -14.54
C LEU A 130 31.23 -11.99 -15.85
N PRO A 131 31.24 -13.19 -16.46
CA PRO A 131 31.75 -13.38 -17.81
C PRO A 131 31.01 -12.47 -18.80
N ASN A 132 31.75 -11.79 -19.68
CA ASN A 132 31.20 -10.87 -20.68
C ASN A 132 30.35 -9.71 -20.09
N ALA A 133 30.62 -9.28 -18.86
CA ALA A 133 29.89 -8.21 -18.17
C ALA A 133 29.64 -6.98 -19.05
N ALA A 134 30.65 -6.52 -19.81
CA ALA A 134 30.55 -5.36 -20.70
C ALA A 134 29.41 -5.47 -21.74
N ALA A 135 29.05 -6.68 -22.16
CA ALA A 135 27.96 -6.95 -23.10
C ALA A 135 26.66 -7.41 -22.41
N ALA A 136 26.69 -7.64 -21.09
CA ALA A 136 25.52 -8.06 -20.34
C ALA A 136 24.51 -6.91 -20.15
N SER A 137 23.24 -7.29 -19.98
CA SER A 137 22.16 -6.35 -19.69
C SER A 137 21.16 -6.96 -18.70
N PHE A 138 20.11 -6.19 -18.42
CA PHE A 138 19.06 -6.51 -17.47
C PHE A 138 17.77 -6.89 -18.21
N TYR A 139 17.38 -8.16 -18.12
CA TYR A 139 16.20 -8.73 -18.77
C TYR A 139 15.13 -9.11 -17.77
N ILE A 140 13.88 -9.04 -18.20
CA ILE A 140 12.71 -9.07 -17.35
C ILE A 140 11.61 -9.93 -17.99
N ARG A 141 10.71 -10.51 -17.18
CA ARG A 141 9.57 -11.30 -17.66
C ARG A 141 8.28 -10.51 -17.57
N THR A 142 7.67 -10.19 -18.71
CA THR A 142 6.40 -9.42 -18.78
C THR A 142 5.14 -10.27 -18.82
N GLY A 143 5.29 -11.59 -18.74
CA GLY A 143 4.21 -12.56 -18.76
C GLY A 143 4.75 -13.95 -19.03
N THR A 144 3.85 -14.94 -19.15
CA THR A 144 4.23 -16.33 -19.46
C THR A 144 4.99 -16.40 -20.78
N GLY A 145 6.28 -16.77 -20.71
CA GLY A 145 7.16 -16.90 -21.88
C GLY A 145 7.62 -15.59 -22.52
N ALA A 146 7.17 -14.43 -22.03
CA ALA A 146 7.53 -13.13 -22.58
C ALA A 146 8.72 -12.52 -21.83
N VAL A 147 9.87 -12.40 -22.50
CA VAL A 147 11.10 -11.81 -21.95
C VAL A 147 11.54 -10.64 -22.83
N ARG A 148 11.91 -9.52 -22.22
CA ARG A 148 12.55 -8.39 -22.91
C ARG A 148 13.57 -7.69 -22.03
N GLU A 149 14.38 -6.84 -22.63
CA GLU A 149 15.26 -5.96 -21.86
C GLU A 149 14.42 -4.96 -21.04
N ALA A 150 14.86 -4.68 -19.81
CA ALA A 150 14.24 -3.67 -18.95
C ALA A 150 14.45 -2.26 -19.50
N THR A 151 13.52 -1.37 -19.18
CA THR A 151 13.60 0.07 -19.42
C THR A 151 13.36 0.80 -18.10
N ASP A 152 13.63 2.11 -18.05
CA ASP A 152 13.33 2.89 -16.83
C ASP A 152 11.83 3.14 -16.61
N ALA A 153 10.98 2.70 -17.54
CA ALA A 153 9.53 2.60 -17.32
C ALA A 153 9.14 1.35 -16.49
N ASP A 154 10.07 0.41 -16.32
CA ASP A 154 9.85 -0.79 -15.51
C ASP A 154 10.20 -0.54 -14.05
N TYR A 155 9.35 -1.00 -13.14
CA TYR A 155 9.59 -0.90 -11.70
C TYR A 155 10.34 -2.11 -11.18
N VAL A 156 11.53 -1.88 -10.62
CA VAL A 156 12.29 -2.89 -9.89
C VAL A 156 12.09 -2.67 -8.41
N LEU A 157 11.68 -3.73 -7.69
CA LEU A 157 11.45 -3.65 -6.26
C LEU A 157 12.75 -3.34 -5.52
N LEU A 158 12.68 -2.49 -4.50
CA LEU A 158 13.79 -2.18 -3.59
C LEU A 158 14.45 -3.44 -3.01
N THR A 159 13.66 -4.49 -2.72
CA THR A 159 14.15 -5.78 -2.21
C THR A 159 15.03 -6.54 -3.21
N ALA A 160 14.93 -6.26 -4.50
CA ALA A 160 15.81 -6.86 -5.51
C ALA A 160 17.27 -6.41 -5.34
N GLN A 161 17.54 -5.33 -4.59
CA GLN A 161 18.89 -4.83 -4.37
C GLN A 161 19.86 -5.88 -3.84
N ALA A 162 19.39 -6.82 -3.01
CA ALA A 162 20.22 -7.88 -2.42
C ALA A 162 20.71 -8.93 -3.44
N VAL A 163 20.10 -9.01 -4.62
CA VAL A 163 20.41 -10.04 -5.63
C VAL A 163 20.94 -9.47 -6.95
N ILE A 164 21.02 -8.14 -7.10
CA ILE A 164 21.61 -7.50 -8.27
C ILE A 164 23.08 -7.95 -8.44
N GLY A 165 23.45 -8.39 -9.63
CA GLY A 165 24.83 -8.79 -9.96
C GLY A 165 25.21 -10.21 -9.53
N THR A 166 24.29 -10.97 -8.92
CA THR A 166 24.45 -12.42 -8.70
C THR A 166 24.03 -13.19 -9.95
N GLY A 167 24.41 -14.47 -10.10
CA GLY A 167 23.98 -15.31 -11.23
C GLY A 167 22.56 -15.87 -11.05
N ALA A 168 21.81 -16.01 -12.14
CA ALA A 168 20.46 -16.59 -12.10
C ALA A 168 20.53 -18.07 -11.72
N THR A 169 19.71 -18.49 -10.77
CA THR A 169 19.54 -19.91 -10.43
C THR A 169 18.15 -20.37 -10.85
N GLN A 170 17.92 -21.69 -10.90
CA GLN A 170 16.58 -22.22 -11.16
C GLN A 170 15.58 -21.82 -10.05
N ALA A 171 16.05 -21.65 -8.81
CA ALA A 171 15.26 -21.21 -7.67
C ALA A 171 15.03 -19.67 -7.66
N ASN A 172 15.99 -18.91 -8.18
CA ASN A 172 15.95 -17.44 -8.29
C ASN A 172 16.41 -17.02 -9.69
N PRO A 173 15.55 -17.17 -10.72
CA PRO A 173 15.88 -16.64 -12.03
C PRO A 173 15.95 -15.12 -11.90
N LEU A 174 17.14 -14.53 -12.06
CA LEU A 174 17.31 -13.07 -12.04
C LEU A 174 16.27 -12.39 -12.95
N PRO A 175 15.72 -11.26 -12.48
CA PRO A 175 14.91 -11.18 -11.30
C PRO A 175 13.44 -11.50 -11.60
N ILE A 176 12.81 -12.13 -10.63
CA ILE A 176 11.36 -12.07 -10.45
C ILE A 176 11.03 -10.63 -10.06
N GLY A 177 10.10 -10.04 -10.82
CA GLY A 177 9.61 -8.68 -10.58
C GLY A 177 10.12 -7.67 -11.57
N VAL A 178 9.87 -7.87 -12.87
CA VAL A 178 9.72 -6.75 -13.81
C VAL A 178 8.96 -7.27 -15.02
N GLY A 179 7.68 -7.00 -15.00
CA GLY A 179 6.73 -7.48 -15.99
C GLY A 179 5.44 -6.73 -15.88
N TYR A 180 5.57 -5.45 -15.61
CA TYR A 180 4.53 -4.71 -14.95
C TYR A 180 3.93 -3.74 -15.94
N SER A 181 2.62 -3.79 -16.09
CA SER A 181 1.87 -2.71 -16.74
C SER A 181 1.33 -1.79 -15.64
N PRO A 182 1.78 -0.53 -15.56
CA PRO A 182 1.23 0.47 -14.62
C PRO A 182 -0.27 0.68 -14.72
N ALA A 183 -0.87 0.37 -15.88
CA ALA A 183 -2.32 0.39 -16.02
C ALA A 183 -3.02 -0.67 -15.15
N LEU A 184 -2.39 -1.82 -14.90
CA LEU A 184 -3.03 -2.97 -14.25
C LEU A 184 -3.06 -2.91 -12.73
N ALA A 185 -2.20 -2.13 -12.06
CA ALA A 185 -2.36 -1.83 -10.62
C ALA A 185 -2.81 -0.39 -10.36
N ASN A 186 -3.51 0.19 -11.33
CA ASN A 186 -4.17 1.46 -11.13
C ASN A 186 -5.38 1.27 -10.19
N PRO A 187 -5.43 1.92 -9.01
CA PRO A 187 -6.55 1.80 -8.09
C PRO A 187 -7.81 2.56 -8.52
N ASN A 188 -7.85 3.19 -9.70
CA ASN A 188 -8.91 4.12 -10.10
C ASN A 188 -10.33 3.52 -10.02
N GLU A 189 -10.52 2.28 -10.45
CA GLU A 189 -11.83 1.62 -10.39
C GLU A 189 -12.25 1.36 -8.94
N LEU A 190 -11.35 0.83 -8.10
CA LEU A 190 -11.59 0.65 -6.67
C LEU A 190 -11.84 1.98 -5.95
N ASN A 191 -11.10 3.02 -6.32
CA ASN A 191 -11.29 4.37 -5.77
C ASN A 191 -12.62 4.98 -6.20
N SER A 192 -13.14 4.64 -7.37
CA SER A 192 -14.47 5.09 -7.81
C SER A 192 -15.56 4.51 -6.91
N VAL A 193 -15.42 3.24 -6.50
CA VAL A 193 -16.29 2.61 -5.49
C VAL A 193 -16.22 3.36 -4.15
N ILE A 194 -15.00 3.64 -3.65
CA ILE A 194 -14.82 4.35 -2.38
C ILE A 194 -15.51 5.72 -2.40
N ARG A 195 -15.34 6.48 -3.48
CA ARG A 195 -15.96 7.82 -3.64
C ARG A 195 -17.48 7.74 -3.72
N ALA A 196 -18.01 6.75 -4.45
CA ALA A 196 -19.45 6.53 -4.56
C ALA A 196 -20.06 6.19 -3.19
N GLU A 197 -19.45 5.28 -2.44
CA GLU A 197 -19.91 4.92 -1.10
C GLU A 197 -19.76 6.05 -0.08
N ALA A 198 -18.69 6.87 -0.19
CA ALA A 198 -18.53 8.07 0.64
C ALA A 198 -19.71 9.04 0.42
N THR A 199 -20.04 9.29 -0.84
CA THR A 199 -21.13 10.20 -1.24
C THR A 199 -22.48 9.66 -0.79
N ALA A 200 -22.76 8.39 -1.07
CA ALA A 200 -24.05 7.74 -0.74
C ALA A 200 -24.35 7.76 0.77
N ARG A 201 -23.32 7.79 1.62
CA ARG A 201 -23.43 7.74 3.08
C ARG A 201 -23.13 9.05 3.78
N GLY A 202 -22.79 10.12 3.04
CA GLY A 202 -22.38 11.40 3.61
C GLY A 202 -21.12 11.31 4.49
N LEU A 203 -20.17 10.46 4.13
CA LEU A 203 -18.91 10.26 4.84
C LEU A 203 -17.85 11.27 4.39
N ALA A 204 -16.96 11.66 5.30
CA ALA A 204 -15.78 12.44 4.92
C ALA A 204 -14.88 11.60 4.01
N LEU A 205 -14.27 12.23 3.00
CA LEU A 205 -13.39 11.57 2.05
C LEU A 205 -12.00 12.22 2.07
N PHE A 206 -10.98 11.44 2.40
CA PHE A 206 -9.59 11.81 2.11
C PHE A 206 -9.15 11.18 0.78
N ASP A 207 -8.91 12.01 -0.24
CA ASP A 207 -8.37 11.55 -1.53
C ASP A 207 -6.85 11.32 -1.43
N ALA A 208 -6.47 10.25 -0.72
CA ALA A 208 -5.07 9.84 -0.56
C ALA A 208 -4.40 9.57 -1.91
N ASN A 209 -5.15 9.16 -2.93
CA ASN A 209 -4.60 8.91 -4.26
C ASN A 209 -4.02 10.19 -4.87
N THR A 210 -4.82 11.26 -4.88
CA THR A 210 -4.38 12.56 -5.37
C THR A 210 -3.27 13.14 -4.49
N TYR A 211 -3.42 13.03 -3.17
CA TYR A 211 -2.41 13.51 -2.22
C TYR A 211 -1.04 12.88 -2.46
N PHE A 212 -0.96 11.54 -2.51
CA PHE A 212 0.32 10.85 -2.71
C PHE A 212 0.87 10.99 -4.14
N GLN A 213 0.02 11.22 -5.14
CA GLN A 213 0.49 11.62 -6.48
C GLN A 213 1.20 12.98 -6.44
N GLY A 214 0.64 13.98 -5.75
CA GLY A 214 1.26 15.29 -5.58
C GLY A 214 2.58 15.22 -4.82
N VAL A 215 2.61 14.44 -3.73
CA VAL A 215 3.84 14.17 -2.97
C VAL A 215 4.92 13.54 -3.84
N ALA A 216 4.56 12.58 -4.69
CA ALA A 216 5.53 11.88 -5.53
C ALA A 216 6.09 12.77 -6.64
N SER A 217 5.29 13.69 -7.17
CA SER A 217 5.69 14.58 -8.27
C SER A 217 6.44 15.83 -7.82
N ALA A 218 6.03 16.44 -6.71
CA ALA A 218 6.53 17.75 -6.28
C ALA A 218 7.00 17.80 -4.81
N GLY A 219 6.81 16.72 -4.04
CA GLY A 219 6.96 16.75 -2.59
C GLY A 219 5.81 17.49 -1.91
N TYR A 220 5.97 17.72 -0.61
CA TYR A 220 5.01 18.37 0.27
C TYR A 220 5.77 19.16 1.34
N THR A 221 5.58 20.47 1.35
CA THR A 221 6.21 21.36 2.33
C THR A 221 5.22 21.70 3.44
N TYR A 222 5.62 21.44 4.68
CA TYR A 222 4.87 21.84 5.87
C TYR A 222 5.77 22.71 6.75
N ASN A 223 5.37 23.95 7.05
CA ASN A 223 6.15 24.90 7.85
C ASN A 223 7.63 24.97 7.42
N ALA A 224 7.87 25.17 6.12
CA ALA A 224 9.19 25.19 5.48
C ALA A 224 10.02 23.87 5.58
N VAL A 225 9.44 22.79 6.09
CA VAL A 225 10.06 21.46 6.09
C VAL A 225 9.57 20.67 4.89
N SER A 226 10.50 20.29 4.02
CA SER A 226 10.21 19.46 2.84
C SER A 226 10.05 17.99 3.20
N ASN A 227 9.03 17.36 2.62
CA ASN A 227 8.76 15.93 2.69
C ASN A 227 8.50 15.44 1.27
N SER A 228 9.09 14.32 0.87
CA SER A 228 8.93 13.76 -0.48
C SER A 228 8.84 12.24 -0.43
N ALA A 229 8.53 11.64 -1.57
CA ALA A 229 8.60 10.20 -1.75
C ALA A 229 10.04 9.67 -1.93
N SER A 230 11.09 10.50 -1.75
CA SER A 230 12.48 10.06 -1.88
C SER A 230 12.83 9.06 -0.79
N PHE A 231 13.39 7.91 -1.17
CA PHE A 231 13.84 6.90 -0.21
C PHE A 231 14.93 7.47 0.71
N ILE A 232 14.84 7.19 2.01
CA ILE A 232 15.76 7.61 3.08
C ILE A 232 15.74 9.13 3.36
N THR A 233 15.81 9.98 2.33
CA THR A 233 15.98 11.44 2.49
C THR A 233 14.68 12.24 2.43
N GLY A 234 13.58 11.62 1.99
CA GLY A 234 12.30 12.29 1.79
C GLY A 234 11.46 12.48 3.06
N ASN A 235 11.89 11.96 4.22
CA ASN A 235 11.19 12.00 5.51
C ASN A 235 9.82 11.31 5.58
N LEU A 236 9.17 11.03 4.45
CA LEU A 236 7.77 10.62 4.42
C LEU A 236 7.57 9.11 4.56
N PHE A 237 8.43 8.30 3.93
CA PHE A 237 8.33 6.84 3.94
C PHE A 237 9.43 6.20 4.78
N SER A 238 9.09 5.06 5.39
CA SER A 238 9.99 4.25 6.19
C SER A 238 11.01 3.49 5.34
N LEU A 239 11.94 2.77 5.98
CA LEU A 239 12.96 1.97 5.30
C LEU A 239 12.41 0.75 4.56
N ASP A 240 11.16 0.35 4.81
CA ASP A 240 10.48 -0.66 3.98
C ASP A 240 10.06 -0.13 2.60
N GLY A 241 10.12 1.19 2.39
CA GLY A 241 9.75 1.84 1.16
C GLY A 241 8.26 1.82 0.82
N VAL A 242 7.39 1.45 1.78
CA VAL A 242 5.94 1.35 1.59
C VAL A 242 5.19 2.19 2.62
N HIS A 243 5.47 1.99 3.90
CA HIS A 243 4.70 2.61 4.97
C HIS A 243 5.24 4.01 5.29
N PRO A 244 4.37 4.99 5.58
CA PRO A 244 4.81 6.28 6.08
C PRO A 244 5.62 6.17 7.38
N THR A 245 6.54 7.11 7.59
CA THR A 245 7.16 7.33 8.91
C THR A 245 6.11 7.89 9.90
N PRO A 246 6.39 7.97 11.22
CA PRO A 246 5.53 8.70 12.14
C PRO A 246 5.21 10.14 11.69
N ARG A 247 6.19 10.83 11.09
CA ARG A 247 5.98 12.13 10.45
C ARG A 247 5.04 12.06 9.25
N GLY A 248 5.22 11.08 8.38
CA GLY A 248 4.33 10.87 7.23
C GLY A 248 2.88 10.58 7.66
N TYR A 249 2.70 9.78 8.71
CA TYR A 249 1.37 9.55 9.31
C TYR A 249 0.78 10.82 9.93
N ALA A 250 1.58 11.69 10.55
CA ALA A 250 1.10 12.98 11.07
C ALA A 250 0.59 13.90 9.94
N LEU A 251 1.27 13.91 8.78
CA LEU A 251 0.80 14.63 7.59
C LEU A 251 -0.52 14.06 7.06
N VAL A 252 -0.60 12.72 6.91
CA VAL A 252 -1.84 12.04 6.50
C VAL A 252 -2.98 12.32 7.48
N ALA A 253 -2.71 12.28 8.78
CA ALA A 253 -3.70 12.59 9.81
C ALA A 253 -4.23 14.03 9.66
N ASN A 254 -3.36 15.00 9.36
CA ASN A 254 -3.80 16.37 9.10
C ASN A 254 -4.69 16.50 7.87
N GLU A 255 -4.41 15.77 6.78
CA GLU A 255 -5.29 15.75 5.61
C GLU A 255 -6.64 15.07 5.90
N MET A 256 -6.64 13.98 6.69
CA MET A 256 -7.89 13.38 7.19
C MET A 256 -8.67 14.34 8.07
N ILE A 257 -8.02 15.05 8.99
CA ILE A 257 -8.64 16.07 9.85
C ILE A 257 -9.27 17.19 9.00
N LYS A 258 -8.61 17.67 7.95
CA LYS A 258 -9.18 18.65 7.02
C LYS A 258 -10.48 18.13 6.39
N ALA A 259 -10.49 16.90 5.89
CA ALA A 259 -11.67 16.28 5.30
C ALA A 259 -12.82 16.13 6.32
N ILE A 260 -12.51 15.74 7.56
CA ILE A 260 -13.48 15.59 8.65
C ILE A 260 -14.09 16.96 9.04
N ASN A 261 -13.23 17.98 9.21
CA ASN A 261 -13.67 19.33 9.54
C ASN A 261 -14.58 19.90 8.44
N ALA A 262 -14.20 19.71 7.17
CA ALA A 262 -14.98 20.16 6.02
C ALA A 262 -16.35 19.47 5.91
N GLN A 263 -16.40 18.14 6.07
CA GLN A 263 -17.65 17.37 5.95
C GLN A 263 -18.63 17.63 7.10
N TYR A 264 -18.11 17.79 8.32
CA TYR A 264 -18.95 17.77 9.53
C TYR A 264 -19.01 19.10 10.28
N GLY A 265 -18.38 20.16 9.77
CA GLY A 265 -18.31 21.46 10.45
C GLY A 265 -17.58 21.39 11.80
N SER A 266 -16.67 20.42 11.95
CA SER A 266 -15.92 20.22 13.19
C SER A 266 -14.65 21.08 13.22
N SER A 267 -14.04 21.20 14.41
CA SER A 267 -12.87 22.04 14.67
C SER A 267 -11.68 21.23 15.23
N ILE A 268 -11.52 19.98 14.76
CA ILE A 268 -10.43 19.11 15.21
C ILE A 268 -9.09 19.78 14.84
N GLN A 269 -8.22 19.92 15.84
CA GLN A 269 -6.91 20.53 15.65
C GLN A 269 -5.97 19.57 14.91
N GLN A 270 -5.24 20.12 13.95
CA GLN A 270 -4.11 19.43 13.32
C GLN A 270 -2.95 19.29 14.29
N VAL A 271 -2.13 18.26 14.09
CA VAL A 271 -0.88 18.08 14.82
C VAL A 271 0.27 18.74 14.07
N ASN A 272 1.35 19.09 14.77
CA ASN A 272 2.58 19.53 14.09
C ASN A 272 3.40 18.29 13.67
N PRO A 273 3.53 17.97 12.37
CA PRO A 273 4.29 16.81 11.90
C PRO A 273 5.79 16.87 12.24
N THR A 274 6.36 18.05 12.50
CA THR A 274 7.77 18.16 12.87
C THR A 274 8.08 17.58 14.25
N ASN A 275 7.06 17.43 15.11
CA ASN A 275 7.19 16.77 16.41
C ASN A 275 7.36 15.25 16.29
N TYR A 276 7.14 14.69 15.10
CA TYR A 276 7.25 13.27 14.83
C TYR A 276 8.51 13.00 14.01
N ARG A 277 9.16 11.87 14.30
CA ARG A 277 10.38 11.45 13.63
C ARG A 277 10.11 11.08 12.16
N GLY A 278 11.01 11.53 11.28
CA GLY A 278 11.18 10.96 9.94
C GLY A 278 12.10 9.73 10.00
N ILE A 279 12.86 9.51 8.92
CA ILE A 279 13.99 8.58 8.95
C ILE A 279 15.10 9.18 9.84
N LEU A 280 15.61 8.40 10.78
CA LEU A 280 16.82 8.75 11.51
C LEU A 280 18.01 8.28 10.67
N LEU A 281 18.87 9.21 10.26
CA LEU A 281 20.14 8.88 9.66
C LEU A 281 21.17 8.64 10.78
N PRO A 282 22.02 7.61 10.67
CA PRO A 282 23.12 7.39 11.60
C PRO A 282 24.15 8.53 11.58
#